data_AF-A0A2N3DF61-F1
#
_entry.id   AF-A0A2N3DF61-F1
#
_cell.length_a   1.000
_cell.length_b   1.000
_cell.length_c   1.000
_cell.angle_alpha   90.00
_cell.angle_beta   90.00
_cell.angle_gamma   90.00
#
_symmetry.space_group_name_H-M   'P 1'
#
loop_
_entity.id
_entity.type
_entity.pdbx_description
1 polymer ?
#
loop_
_entity_poly.entity_id
_entity_poly.type
_entity_poly.pdbx_seq_one_letter_code
_entity_poly.pdbx_strand_id
1 'polypeptide(L)'
;MIIKMGAITVVSAVGLSFFTFQSGPGFLPAGALNAEDRSALATPAPAPVTRGIIPGRHLDCTLGRIANFDPNRVQEASEYVFEGRHKFGLFLPTTPVRTAPPPDPVDAPEPVDPQTRIVADPDGLARDSEGRPFNRVVDLWPERVEMTKPINDVAVTLIIVNGIDQARSAATVFLTKANDAATFDLKNLYYGQCGVTVSAPGKTPAP
;
A
#
# COMPACT_ATOMS: atom_id res chain seq x y z
N MET A 1 21.83 -40.98 38.08
CA MET A 1 20.89 -40.11 38.84
C MET A 1 20.01 -39.44 37.78
N ILE A 2 18.81 -39.91 37.38
CA ILE A 2 17.62 -40.42 38.11
C ILE A 2 17.33 -39.53 39.33
N ILE A 3 16.16 -38.95 39.61
CA ILE A 3 14.72 -39.31 39.43
C ILE A 3 13.97 -37.98 39.05
N LYS A 4 12.88 -37.88 38.25
CA LYS A 4 11.52 -38.47 38.36
C LYS A 4 10.69 -38.37 37.03
N MET A 5 9.37 -38.60 37.12
CA MET A 5 8.32 -38.42 36.10
C MET A 5 7.21 -37.48 36.64
N GLY A 6 6.30 -37.02 35.76
CA GLY A 6 5.06 -36.33 36.14
C GLY A 6 4.04 -36.19 35.00
N ALA A 7 3.32 -37.27 34.66
CA ALA A 7 1.94 -37.20 34.14
C ALA A 7 0.98 -37.13 35.36
N ILE A 8 -0.34 -36.87 35.33
CA ILE A 8 -1.46 -37.12 34.40
C ILE A 8 -2.51 -35.99 34.72
N THR A 9 -3.50 -35.57 33.92
CA THR A 9 -4.82 -36.20 33.62
C THR A 9 -5.66 -35.39 32.61
N VAL A 10 -6.56 -36.09 31.92
CA VAL A 10 -7.53 -35.63 30.90
C VAL A 10 -8.87 -35.24 31.52
N VAL A 11 -9.59 -34.26 30.94
CA VAL A 11 -11.07 -34.23 30.89
C VAL A 11 -11.54 -33.71 29.52
N SER A 12 -12.51 -34.41 28.92
CA SER A 12 -13.15 -34.05 27.64
C SER A 12 -14.55 -33.46 27.82
N ALA A 13 -14.93 -32.51 26.96
CA ALA A 13 -16.31 -32.21 26.55
C ALA A 13 -16.22 -31.42 25.22
N VAL A 14 -16.53 -31.97 24.05
CA VAL A 14 -17.88 -32.33 23.54
C VAL A 14 -18.90 -31.23 23.80
N GLY A 15 -19.06 -30.36 22.79
CA GLY A 15 -20.02 -29.24 22.76
C GLY A 15 -20.49 -28.96 21.34
N LEU A 16 -21.15 -29.94 20.72
CA LEU A 16 -21.79 -29.80 19.40
C LEU A 16 -23.05 -28.92 19.53
N SER A 17 -22.94 -27.65 19.16
CA SER A 17 -24.11 -26.78 19.00
C SER A 17 -24.70 -26.94 17.60
N PHE A 18 -25.93 -27.43 17.53
CA PHE A 18 -26.65 -27.69 16.29
C PHE A 18 -27.15 -26.39 15.64
N PHE A 19 -26.85 -26.20 14.35
CA PHE A 19 -27.55 -25.21 13.53
C PHE A 19 -28.91 -25.76 13.11
N THR A 20 -29.99 -25.29 13.74
CA THR A 20 -31.36 -25.56 13.31
C THR A 20 -31.78 -24.54 12.24
N PHE A 21 -31.59 -24.88 10.97
CA PHE A 21 -32.24 -24.16 9.87
C PHE A 21 -33.74 -24.49 9.87
N GLN A 22 -34.57 -23.48 10.17
CA GLN A 22 -36.02 -23.63 10.23
C GLN A 22 -36.68 -23.07 8.96
N SER A 23 -36.98 -23.97 8.01
CA SER A 23 -37.64 -23.65 6.74
C SER A 23 -39.12 -23.32 6.94
N GLY A 24 -39.50 -22.06 6.77
CA GLY A 24 -40.92 -21.62 6.76
C GLY A 24 -41.43 -21.42 5.33
N PRO A 25 -42.50 -22.12 4.89
CA PRO A 25 -43.13 -21.88 3.60
C PRO A 25 -44.20 -20.78 3.69
N GLY A 26 -44.16 -19.81 2.77
CA GLY A 26 -45.16 -18.74 2.66
C GLY A 26 -45.54 -18.45 1.21
N PHE A 27 -46.65 -19.02 0.75
CA PHE A 27 -47.38 -18.58 -0.45
C PHE A 27 -48.32 -17.42 -0.06
N LEU A 28 -48.49 -16.33 -0.81
CA LEU A 28 -49.41 -16.07 -1.96
C LEU A 28 -49.34 -14.53 -2.25
N PRO A 29 -50.11 -13.93 -3.19
CA PRO A 29 -50.01 -14.01 -4.65
C PRO A 29 -49.90 -12.59 -5.29
N ALA A 30 -50.26 -12.46 -6.58
CA ALA A 30 -49.96 -11.30 -7.44
C ALA A 30 -50.96 -10.11 -7.42
N GLY A 31 -50.48 -8.95 -7.89
CA GLY A 31 -51.23 -7.75 -8.31
C GLY A 31 -50.71 -6.47 -7.65
N ALA A 32 -50.64 -5.27 -8.25
CA ALA A 32 -50.76 -4.75 -9.61
C ALA A 32 -50.62 -3.20 -9.48
N LEU A 33 -49.90 -2.52 -10.39
CA LEU A 33 -50.03 -1.08 -10.76
C LEU A 33 -49.94 -0.02 -9.62
N ASN A 34 -48.97 0.90 -9.61
CA ASN A 34 -48.86 1.99 -10.60
C ASN A 34 -47.54 2.76 -10.49
N ALA A 35 -47.30 3.64 -11.47
CA ALA A 35 -46.14 4.53 -11.55
C ALA A 35 -46.15 5.65 -10.51
N GLU A 36 -44.97 6.07 -10.06
CA GLU A 36 -44.66 7.50 -10.01
C GLU A 36 -43.15 7.81 -10.07
N ASP A 37 -42.88 8.91 -10.75
CA ASP A 37 -41.61 9.50 -11.11
C ASP A 37 -40.54 9.50 -10.00
N ARG A 38 -39.42 8.82 -10.27
CA ARG A 38 -38.12 9.21 -9.75
C ARG A 38 -37.13 9.30 -10.90
N SER A 39 -37.00 10.50 -11.44
CA SER A 39 -35.77 10.99 -12.07
C SER A 39 -34.57 10.77 -11.14
N ALA A 40 -34.02 9.57 -11.15
CA ALA A 40 -32.71 9.30 -10.60
C ALA A 40 -31.71 10.09 -11.44
N LEU A 41 -31.19 11.19 -10.88
CA LEU A 41 -29.96 11.77 -11.40
C LEU A 41 -28.95 10.64 -11.47
N ALA A 42 -28.51 10.32 -12.69
CA ALA A 42 -27.46 9.35 -12.89
C ALA A 42 -26.20 9.88 -12.20
N THR A 43 -25.92 9.38 -11.00
CA THR A 43 -24.62 9.54 -10.36
C THR A 43 -23.59 9.10 -11.41
N PRO A 44 -22.66 9.97 -11.85
CA PRO A 44 -21.66 9.56 -12.81
C PRO A 44 -20.90 8.40 -12.19
N ALA A 45 -21.07 7.20 -12.76
CA ALA A 45 -20.38 6.03 -12.28
C ALA A 45 -18.87 6.31 -12.34
N PRO A 46 -18.09 5.94 -11.30
CA PRO A 46 -16.64 6.08 -11.36
C PRO A 46 -16.16 5.39 -12.64
N ALA A 47 -15.38 6.11 -13.44
CA ALA A 47 -14.99 5.66 -14.77
C ALA A 47 -14.41 4.24 -14.69
N PRO A 48 -14.83 3.32 -15.57
CA PRO A 48 -14.40 1.93 -15.47
C PRO A 48 -12.89 1.86 -15.58
N VAL A 49 -12.24 1.38 -14.52
CA VAL A 49 -10.84 0.94 -14.60
C VAL A 49 -10.79 -0.12 -15.70
N THR A 50 -10.10 0.17 -16.80
CA THR A 50 -9.89 -0.77 -17.90
C THR A 50 -9.22 -2.01 -17.31
N ARG A 51 -10.01 -3.08 -17.08
CA ARG A 51 -9.62 -4.21 -16.22
C ARG A 51 -8.30 -4.80 -16.71
N GLY A 52 -7.23 -4.59 -15.95
CA GLY A 52 -5.88 -5.02 -16.29
C GLY A 52 -4.84 -3.90 -16.45
N ILE A 53 -5.20 -2.62 -16.47
CA ILE A 53 -4.25 -1.50 -16.52
C ILE A 53 -4.32 -0.60 -15.27
N ILE A 54 -3.14 -0.38 -14.68
CA ILE A 54 -2.82 0.56 -13.61
C ILE A 54 -2.39 1.88 -14.29
N PRO A 55 -3.17 2.97 -14.27
CA PRO A 55 -2.84 4.22 -14.97
C PRO A 55 -1.63 4.91 -14.34
N GLY A 56 -0.84 5.69 -15.09
CA GLY A 56 0.30 6.42 -14.51
C GLY A 56 -0.12 7.45 -13.43
N ARG A 57 0.75 7.74 -12.47
CA ARG A 57 0.53 8.73 -11.39
C ARG A 57 1.73 9.62 -11.16
N HIS A 58 1.43 10.85 -10.76
CA HIS A 58 2.33 11.72 -10.02
C HIS A 58 1.92 11.74 -8.55
N LEU A 59 2.89 11.65 -7.64
CA LEU A 59 2.68 11.78 -6.20
C LEU A 59 3.48 12.98 -5.70
N ASP A 60 2.78 13.97 -5.15
CA ASP A 60 3.35 15.20 -4.59
C ASP A 60 3.26 15.14 -3.06
N CYS A 61 4.37 14.79 -2.41
CA CYS A 61 4.42 14.45 -0.99
C CYS A 61 5.03 15.56 -0.13
N THR A 62 4.63 15.57 1.15
CA THR A 62 5.33 16.32 2.21
C THR A 62 5.63 15.37 3.37
N LEU A 63 6.89 14.97 3.50
CA LEU A 63 7.36 13.99 4.48
C LEU A 63 7.96 14.71 5.70
N GLY A 64 7.80 14.18 6.91
CA GLY A 64 8.58 14.60 8.08
C GLY A 64 9.48 13.45 8.53
N ARG A 65 10.63 13.76 9.14
CA ARG A 65 11.44 12.74 9.81
C ARG A 65 10.76 12.32 11.11
N ILE A 66 10.58 11.03 11.35
CA ILE A 66 9.97 10.53 12.60
C ILE A 66 11.01 10.61 13.72
N ALA A 67 10.68 11.31 14.81
CA ALA A 67 11.59 11.53 15.95
C ALA A 67 11.35 10.57 17.13
N ASN A 68 10.23 9.84 17.13
CA ASN A 68 9.74 9.04 18.27
C ASN A 68 9.31 7.61 17.88
N PHE A 69 9.91 7.04 16.83
CA PHE A 69 9.60 5.66 16.44
C PHE A 69 10.12 4.66 17.48
N ASP A 70 9.27 3.71 17.87
CA ASP A 70 9.53 2.69 18.89
C ASP A 70 9.41 1.30 18.25
N PRO A 71 10.52 0.59 17.99
CA PRO A 71 10.50 -0.71 17.32
C PRO A 71 9.88 -1.83 18.17
N ASN A 72 9.61 -1.60 19.45
CA ASN A 72 9.09 -2.61 20.38
C ASN A 72 7.56 -2.71 20.37
N ARG A 73 6.87 -1.84 19.62
CA ARG A 73 5.41 -1.84 19.50
C ARG A 73 4.95 -1.43 18.10
N VAL A 74 3.71 -1.73 17.78
CA VAL A 74 3.03 -1.10 16.65
C VAL A 74 2.69 0.33 17.04
N GLN A 75 3.00 1.27 16.13
CA GLN A 75 2.62 2.68 16.23
C GLN A 75 1.69 3.04 15.08
N GLU A 76 0.58 3.68 15.41
CA GLU A 76 -0.30 4.26 14.41
C GLU A 76 0.30 5.54 13.83
N ALA A 77 -0.04 5.87 12.58
CA ALA A 77 0.50 7.04 11.88
C ALA A 77 0.22 8.39 12.58
N SER A 78 -0.81 8.44 13.44
CA SER A 78 -1.17 9.58 14.28
C SER A 78 -0.28 9.77 15.51
N GLU A 79 0.53 8.77 15.88
CA GLU A 79 1.44 8.82 17.03
C GLU A 79 2.82 9.40 16.68
N TYR A 80 3.14 9.54 15.39
CA TYR A 80 4.44 10.03 14.95
C TYR A 80 4.62 11.53 15.18
N VAL A 81 5.67 11.88 15.91
CA VAL A 81 6.19 13.24 16.07
C VAL A 81 7.23 13.47 14.98
N PHE A 82 7.10 14.60 14.28
CA PHE A 82 7.90 14.91 13.11
C PHE A 82 8.90 16.04 13.36
N GLU A 83 10.15 15.81 12.98
CA GLU A 83 11.17 16.84 12.79
C GLU A 83 11.24 17.23 11.32
N GLY A 84 11.15 18.54 11.05
CA GLY A 84 11.17 19.08 9.70
C GLY A 84 9.95 18.71 8.85
N ARG A 85 9.89 19.30 7.66
CA ARG A 85 8.96 18.94 6.58
C ARG A 85 9.68 19.11 5.25
N HIS A 86 9.69 18.05 4.47
CA HIS A 86 10.49 17.89 3.28
C HIS A 86 9.60 17.61 2.08
N LYS A 87 9.93 18.20 0.93
CA LYS A 87 9.21 17.91 -0.31
C LYS A 87 9.79 16.66 -0.95
N PHE A 88 8.90 15.79 -1.43
CA PHE A 88 9.29 14.58 -2.15
C PHE A 88 8.28 14.32 -3.26
N GLY A 89 8.74 13.98 -4.45
CA GLY A 89 7.91 13.78 -5.63
C GLY A 89 8.27 12.49 -6.35
N LEU A 90 7.27 11.71 -6.74
CA LEU A 90 7.44 10.43 -7.42
C LEU A 90 6.54 10.35 -8.66
N PHE A 91 7.08 9.83 -9.76
CA PHE A 91 6.29 9.43 -10.92
C PHE A 91 6.31 7.91 -11.08
N LEU A 92 5.12 7.32 -11.16
CA LEU A 92 4.86 5.92 -11.49
C LEU A 92 4.22 5.87 -12.89
N PRO A 93 4.80 5.15 -13.86
CA PRO A 93 4.23 5.03 -15.21
C PRO A 93 2.96 4.17 -15.24
N THR A 94 2.33 4.08 -16.41
CA THR A 94 1.22 3.14 -16.64
C THR A 94 1.76 1.73 -16.73
N THR A 95 1.20 0.78 -16.00
CA THR A 95 1.67 -0.62 -15.94
C THR A 95 0.48 -1.59 -16.00
N PRO A 96 0.63 -2.85 -16.44
CA PRO A 96 -0.40 -3.87 -16.22
C PRO A 96 -0.61 -4.15 -14.73
N VAL A 97 -1.83 -4.54 -14.36
CA VAL A 97 -2.14 -5.11 -13.03
C VAL A 97 -1.34 -6.40 -12.84
N ARG A 98 -0.65 -6.53 -11.71
CA ARG A 98 0.08 -7.77 -11.37
C ARG A 98 -0.88 -8.96 -11.27
N THR A 99 -0.56 -10.05 -11.96
CA THR A 99 -1.30 -11.32 -11.93
C THR A 99 -0.55 -12.44 -11.21
N ALA A 100 0.76 -12.26 -10.99
CA ALA A 100 1.61 -13.12 -10.20
C ALA A 100 1.80 -12.52 -8.78
N PRO A 101 2.08 -13.34 -7.76
CA PRO A 101 2.45 -12.83 -6.44
C PRO A 101 3.67 -11.89 -6.50
N PRO A 102 3.91 -11.05 -5.48
CA PRO A 102 5.18 -10.35 -5.33
C PRO A 102 6.35 -11.34 -5.31
N PRO A 103 7.49 -11.05 -5.95
CA PRO A 103 8.68 -11.88 -5.87
C PRO A 103 9.23 -11.89 -4.43
N ASP A 104 9.82 -13.00 -4.01
CA ASP A 104 10.48 -13.09 -2.72
C ASP A 104 11.68 -12.12 -2.67
N PRO A 105 12.09 -11.63 -1.48
CA PRO A 105 13.22 -10.70 -1.38
C PRO A 105 14.57 -11.24 -1.86
N VAL A 106 14.67 -12.57 -2.08
CA VAL A 106 15.85 -13.28 -2.56
C VAL A 106 15.81 -13.59 -4.06
N ASP A 107 14.68 -13.35 -4.73
CA ASP A 107 14.53 -13.58 -6.16
C ASP A 107 15.33 -12.57 -6.99
N ALA A 108 15.60 -12.92 -8.25
CA ALA A 108 16.15 -11.98 -9.21
C ALA A 108 15.21 -10.77 -9.39
N PRO A 109 15.71 -9.53 -9.41
CA PRO A 109 14.86 -8.35 -9.57
C PRO A 109 14.08 -8.38 -10.88
N GLU A 110 12.76 -8.16 -10.80
CA GLU A 110 11.90 -8.03 -11.97
C GLU A 110 12.25 -6.75 -12.78
N PRO A 111 12.06 -6.74 -14.11
CA PRO A 111 12.24 -5.53 -14.91
C PRO A 111 11.35 -4.37 -14.42
N VAL A 112 11.99 -3.23 -14.14
CA VAL A 112 11.30 -1.98 -13.75
C VAL A 112 11.16 -1.08 -14.98
N ASP A 113 10.00 -0.45 -15.13
CA ASP A 113 9.80 0.56 -16.18
C ASP A 113 10.74 1.77 -15.94
N PRO A 114 11.60 2.13 -16.92
CA PRO A 114 12.63 3.16 -16.76
C PRO A 114 12.07 4.57 -16.61
N GLN A 115 10.78 4.80 -16.86
CA GLN A 115 10.14 6.09 -16.57
C GLN A 115 9.87 6.28 -15.07
N THR A 116 9.88 5.20 -14.26
CA THR A 116 9.71 5.25 -12.80
C THR A 116 10.85 6.04 -12.18
N ARG A 117 10.53 7.19 -11.57
CA ARG A 117 11.56 8.11 -11.09
C ARG A 117 11.08 9.00 -9.94
N ILE A 118 12.04 9.39 -9.11
CA ILE A 118 11.88 10.51 -8.18
C ILE A 118 11.96 11.78 -9.05
N VAL A 119 10.96 12.65 -8.97
CA VAL A 119 10.86 13.89 -9.77
C VAL A 119 11.15 15.16 -8.97
N ALA A 120 11.09 15.08 -7.64
CA ALA A 120 11.45 16.18 -6.75
C ALA A 120 12.01 15.61 -5.43
N ASP A 121 13.21 16.04 -5.06
CA ASP A 121 13.83 15.73 -3.76
C ASP A 121 14.82 16.86 -3.38
N PRO A 122 14.34 18.10 -3.18
CA PRO A 122 15.20 19.27 -2.97
C PRO A 122 16.06 19.18 -1.69
N ASP A 123 15.61 18.40 -0.70
CA ASP A 123 16.32 18.20 0.56
C ASP A 123 17.24 16.96 0.54
N GLY A 124 17.23 16.20 -0.56
CA GLY A 124 18.14 15.07 -0.78
C GLY A 124 17.87 13.83 0.08
N LEU A 125 16.61 13.54 0.42
CA LEU A 125 16.20 12.39 1.23
C LEU A 125 16.67 11.05 0.63
N ALA A 126 16.72 10.97 -0.70
CA ALA A 126 17.14 9.80 -1.47
C ALA A 126 18.45 10.03 -2.24
N ARG A 127 19.21 11.10 -1.93
CA ARG A 127 20.44 11.53 -2.64
C ARG A 127 21.45 10.40 -2.85
N ASP A 128 21.66 9.57 -1.82
CA ASP A 128 22.61 8.44 -1.87
C ASP A 128 22.26 7.38 -2.95
N SER A 129 21.02 7.41 -3.45
CA SER A 129 20.51 6.55 -4.52
C SER A 129 20.21 7.32 -5.82
N GLU A 130 20.55 8.60 -5.93
CA GLU A 130 20.14 9.47 -7.05
C GLU A 130 20.56 8.90 -8.42
N GLY A 131 21.83 8.54 -8.57
CA GLY A 131 22.45 8.08 -9.82
C GLY A 131 22.20 6.61 -10.22
N ARG A 132 21.25 5.90 -9.59
CA ARG A 132 20.87 4.52 -9.96
C ARG A 132 19.38 4.45 -10.32
N PRO A 133 18.93 3.60 -11.25
CA PRO A 133 17.49 3.39 -11.49
C PRO A 133 16.84 2.65 -10.31
N PHE A 134 15.51 2.66 -10.24
CA PHE A 134 14.78 1.70 -9.39
C PHE A 134 15.06 0.27 -9.88
N ASN A 135 15.31 -0.65 -8.96
CA ASN A 135 15.59 -2.06 -9.28
C ASN A 135 14.45 -3.02 -8.90
N ARG A 136 13.49 -2.58 -8.07
CA ARG A 136 12.27 -3.34 -7.76
C ARG A 136 11.10 -2.37 -7.65
N VAL A 137 9.97 -2.71 -8.27
CA VAL A 137 8.69 -1.99 -8.14
C VAL A 137 7.57 -3.03 -8.08
N VAL A 138 6.96 -3.19 -6.91
CA VAL A 138 5.78 -4.03 -6.70
C VAL A 138 4.58 -3.09 -6.58
N ASP A 139 3.93 -2.82 -7.72
CA ASP A 139 2.70 -2.01 -7.79
C ASP A 139 1.47 -2.93 -7.64
N LEU A 140 0.80 -2.83 -6.49
CA LEU A 140 -0.47 -3.48 -6.15
C LEU A 140 -1.58 -2.43 -5.99
N TRP A 141 -1.53 -1.34 -6.76
CA TRP A 141 -2.49 -0.24 -6.61
C TRP A 141 -3.95 -0.69 -6.82
N PRO A 142 -4.90 -0.23 -5.97
CA PRO A 142 -4.78 0.83 -4.97
C PRO A 142 -4.35 0.38 -3.57
N GLU A 143 -3.88 -0.85 -3.37
CA GLU A 143 -3.62 -1.38 -2.03
C GLU A 143 -2.27 -0.88 -1.48
N ARG A 144 -1.20 -1.04 -2.26
CA ARG A 144 0.17 -0.69 -1.88
C ARG A 144 1.07 -0.55 -3.11
N VAL A 145 2.14 0.25 -3.00
CA VAL A 145 3.27 0.20 -3.93
C VAL A 145 4.56 0.12 -3.13
N GLU A 146 5.41 -0.87 -3.40
CA GLU A 146 6.72 -1.03 -2.75
C GLU A 146 7.83 -0.88 -3.78
N MET A 147 8.84 -0.07 -3.47
CA MET A 147 9.94 0.21 -4.39
C MET A 147 11.28 0.19 -3.69
N THR A 148 12.30 -0.31 -4.39
CA THR A 148 13.70 -0.15 -3.96
C THR A 148 14.53 0.54 -5.02
N LYS A 149 15.36 1.48 -4.58
CA LYS A 149 16.32 2.22 -5.40
C LYS A 149 17.72 1.99 -4.83
N PRO A 150 18.66 1.33 -5.54
CA PRO A 150 19.95 1.00 -4.96
C PRO A 150 20.79 2.24 -4.60
N ILE A 151 21.47 2.15 -3.47
CA ILE A 151 22.55 3.06 -3.06
C ILE A 151 23.87 2.47 -3.55
N ASN A 152 24.08 1.20 -3.23
CA ASN A 152 25.18 0.37 -3.71
C ASN A 152 24.65 -1.08 -3.88
N ASP A 153 25.55 -2.05 -4.00
CA ASP A 153 25.18 -3.43 -4.35
C ASP A 153 24.64 -4.23 -3.14
N VAL A 154 24.67 -3.66 -1.92
CA VAL A 154 24.16 -4.27 -0.68
C VAL A 154 23.16 -3.40 0.09
N ALA A 155 22.93 -2.15 -0.32
CA ALA A 155 22.05 -1.20 0.36
C ALA A 155 21.12 -0.49 -0.63
N VAL A 156 19.86 -0.29 -0.22
CA VAL A 156 18.83 0.37 -1.03
C VAL A 156 18.07 1.42 -0.22
N THR A 157 17.59 2.46 -0.90
CA THR A 157 16.48 3.29 -0.44
C THR A 157 15.18 2.49 -0.64
N LEU A 158 14.40 2.35 0.42
CA LEU A 158 13.07 1.73 0.43
C LEU A 158 12.01 2.82 0.42
N ILE A 159 11.04 2.73 -0.49
CA ILE A 159 9.89 3.64 -0.57
C ILE A 159 8.62 2.79 -0.60
N ILE A 160 7.67 3.07 0.29
CA ILE A 160 6.38 2.41 0.37
C ILE A 160 5.27 3.45 0.24
N VAL A 161 4.43 3.32 -0.77
CA VAL A 161 3.13 4.02 -0.89
C VAL A 161 2.06 3.13 -0.28
N ASN A 162 1.25 3.65 0.63
CA ASN A 162 0.11 2.97 1.24
C ASN A 162 -0.99 3.99 1.58
N GLY A 163 -2.05 3.57 2.29
CA GLY A 163 -3.11 4.49 2.74
C GLY A 163 -3.82 5.22 1.60
N ILE A 164 -3.88 4.59 0.42
CA ILE A 164 -4.34 5.20 -0.83
C ILE A 164 -5.87 5.38 -0.77
N ASP A 165 -6.30 6.62 -0.88
CA ASP A 165 -7.71 7.00 -1.01
C ASP A 165 -7.96 7.57 -2.41
N GLN A 166 -8.58 6.75 -3.26
CA GLN A 166 -8.88 7.13 -4.64
C GLN A 166 -9.98 8.19 -4.76
N ALA A 167 -10.84 8.35 -3.75
CA ALA A 167 -11.91 9.35 -3.75
C ALA A 167 -11.39 10.74 -3.35
N ARG A 168 -10.37 10.78 -2.48
CA ARG A 168 -9.69 12.02 -2.06
C ARG A 168 -8.40 12.32 -2.83
N SER A 169 -8.03 11.49 -3.81
CA SER A 169 -6.76 11.59 -4.55
C SER A 169 -5.55 11.74 -3.62
N ALA A 170 -5.51 10.91 -2.58
CA ALA A 170 -4.52 10.98 -1.50
C ALA A 170 -3.83 9.63 -1.29
N ALA A 171 -2.61 9.66 -0.77
CA ALA A 171 -1.89 8.49 -0.30
C ALA A 171 -0.91 8.90 0.80
N THR A 172 -0.37 7.92 1.54
CA THR A 172 0.76 8.11 2.43
C THR A 172 2.02 7.47 1.88
N VAL A 173 3.18 8.07 2.16
CA VAL A 173 4.48 7.54 1.80
C VAL A 173 5.34 7.38 3.04
N PHE A 174 5.98 6.23 3.14
CA PHE A 174 7.10 5.94 4.01
C PHE A 174 8.39 5.82 3.17
N LEU A 175 9.48 6.45 3.62
CA LEU A 175 10.77 6.43 2.96
C LEU A 175 11.88 6.19 4.00
N THR A 176 12.80 5.27 3.70
CA THR A 176 13.98 5.02 4.53
C THR A 176 15.08 4.30 3.75
N LYS A 177 16.20 3.97 4.40
CA LYS A 177 17.22 3.05 3.85
C LYS A 177 16.97 1.65 4.43
N ALA A 178 17.11 0.60 3.63
CA ALA A 178 16.76 -0.75 4.09
C ALA A 178 17.62 -1.24 5.27
N ASN A 179 18.89 -0.81 5.35
CA ASN A 179 19.74 -1.11 6.50
C ASN A 179 19.22 -0.40 7.76
N ASP A 180 18.77 0.84 7.64
CA ASP A 180 18.21 1.63 8.74
C ASP A 180 16.85 1.09 9.19
N ALA A 181 16.07 0.49 8.28
CA ALA A 181 14.87 -0.27 8.62
C ALA A 181 15.16 -1.56 9.41
N ALA A 182 16.28 -2.24 9.11
CA ALA A 182 16.70 -3.45 9.81
C ALA A 182 17.35 -3.17 11.18
N THR A 183 17.99 -2.01 11.35
CA THR A 183 18.61 -1.57 12.62
C THR A 183 17.75 -0.60 13.43
N PHE A 184 16.62 -0.17 12.87
CA PHE A 184 15.73 0.88 13.39
C PHE A 184 16.44 2.24 13.63
N ASP A 185 17.34 2.67 12.74
CA ASP A 185 17.97 4.00 12.84
C ASP A 185 16.97 5.11 12.47
N LEU A 186 16.52 5.81 13.52
CA LEU A 186 15.58 6.93 13.47
C LEU A 186 16.01 8.08 12.55
N LYS A 187 17.31 8.24 12.27
CA LYS A 187 17.84 9.37 11.51
C LYS A 187 17.29 9.48 10.09
N ASN A 188 16.87 8.37 9.49
CA ASN A 188 16.42 8.29 8.10
C ASN A 188 15.03 7.65 7.98
N LEU A 189 14.18 7.70 9.00
CA LEU A 189 12.77 7.28 8.91
C LEU A 189 11.89 8.49 8.55
N TYR A 190 11.33 8.50 7.34
CA TYR A 190 10.46 9.56 6.86
C TYR A 190 9.06 9.06 6.58
N TYR A 191 8.04 9.83 6.97
CA TYR A 191 6.64 9.54 6.68
C TYR A 191 5.83 10.80 6.41
N GLY A 192 4.84 10.71 5.53
CA GLY A 192 3.96 11.84 5.25
C GLY A 192 2.84 11.55 4.26
N GLN A 193 2.11 12.62 3.94
CA GLN A 193 0.96 12.63 3.05
C GLN A 193 1.37 13.06 1.63
N CYS A 194 0.68 12.53 0.63
CA CYS A 194 0.86 12.82 -0.78
C CYS A 194 -0.47 13.14 -1.46
N GLY A 195 -0.49 14.18 -2.29
CA GLY A 195 -1.51 14.34 -3.32
C GLY A 195 -1.19 13.43 -4.51
N VAL A 196 -2.21 12.80 -5.10
CA VAL A 196 -2.07 11.86 -6.22
C VAL A 196 -2.74 12.43 -7.46
N THR A 197 -1.97 12.71 -8.51
CA THR A 197 -2.51 13.10 -9.82
C THR A 197 -2.44 11.90 -10.77
N VAL A 198 -3.59 11.35 -11.14
CA VAL A 198 -3.67 10.25 -12.12
C VAL A 198 -3.52 10.83 -13.53
N SER A 199 -2.55 10.31 -14.29
CA SER A 199 -2.34 10.64 -15.70
C SER A 199 -3.35 9.90 -16.57
N ALA A 200 -3.87 10.56 -17.61
CA ALA A 200 -4.69 9.90 -18.62
C ALA A 200 -3.87 8.80 -19.33
N PRO A 201 -4.44 7.61 -19.61
CA PRO A 201 -3.71 6.54 -20.27
C PRO A 201 -3.20 7.02 -21.64
N GLY A 202 -1.90 6.83 -21.89
CA GLY A 202 -1.22 7.25 -23.12
C GLY A 202 -0.61 8.66 -23.11
N LYS A 203 -0.74 9.44 -22.03
CA LYS A 203 -0.05 10.75 -21.90
C LYS A 203 1.09 10.69 -20.89
N THR A 204 2.31 10.46 -21.39
CA THR A 204 3.54 10.75 -20.62
C THR A 204 3.53 12.23 -20.23
N PRO A 205 3.76 12.60 -18.96
CA PRO A 205 3.99 14.00 -18.60
C PRO A 205 5.24 14.51 -19.33
N ALA A 206 5.20 15.76 -19.77
CA ALA A 206 6.37 16.41 -20.35
C ALA A 206 7.54 16.43 -19.34
N PRO A 207 8.81 16.40 -19.80
CA PRO A 207 9.99 16.48 -18.94
C PRO A 207 10.07 17.81 -18.19
#